data_AF-A0A951FVW2-F1
#
_entry.id   AF-A0A951FVW2-F1
#
_cell.length_a   1.000
_cell.length_b   1.000
_cell.length_c   1.000
_cell.angle_alpha   90.00
_cell.angle_beta   90.00
_cell.angle_gamma   90.00
#
_symmetry.space_group_name_H-M   'P 1'
#
loop_
_entity.id
_entity.type
_entity.pdbx_description
1 polymer ?
#
loop_
_entity_poly.entity_id
_entity_poly.type
_entity_poly.pdbx_seq_one_letter_code
_entity_poly.pdbx_strand_id
1 'polypeptide(L)'
;VFGACLGLMRPEAWPLLFVYGVWLWLRHPRLRVLVVLGLIAQPFFWFVPPWIGSGQPFLAAVHASEYNGQLGSNPFFTVLVRGLDVQTIPVLVLGVVAVALAWMRRPRQWLTLALGAGALVWWVVVVGMTLDGYPGLERFYLPAAGVTCVLAGVGIVRLAELASRGRVALAAGVIAILVAATIPFTGGRINEASQQDKIAGQAVTHLDQMQAAVAAVGGHDGVYPCRSSFAAVNHGVQTALAWQLHVVLGAVGTSMRHQGVMFVGPHDTIDGIAAPVNPHLTQRQLLATVGPWKVYRMTKPGADQSCVGR
;
A
#
# COMPACT_ATOMS: atom_id res chain seq x y z
N VAL A 1 8.15 -11.42 17.87
CA VAL A 1 7.53 -10.09 17.71
C VAL A 1 7.41 -9.72 16.24
N PHE A 2 8.50 -9.48 15.50
CA PHE A 2 8.42 -9.09 14.07
C PHE A 2 7.56 -10.00 13.18
N GLY A 3 7.66 -11.33 13.33
CA GLY A 3 6.81 -12.25 12.58
C GLY A 3 5.31 -12.10 12.89
N ALA A 4 4.96 -11.79 14.15
CA ALA A 4 3.58 -11.53 14.54
C ALA A 4 3.08 -10.17 14.01
N CYS A 5 3.94 -9.15 13.99
CA CYS A 5 3.62 -7.86 13.36
C CYS A 5 3.41 -8.01 11.86
N LEU A 6 4.24 -8.81 11.18
CA LEU A 6 4.07 -9.13 9.76
C LEU A 6 2.73 -9.83 9.52
N GLY A 7 2.37 -10.82 10.34
CA GLY A 7 1.07 -11.50 10.25
C GLY A 7 -0.13 -10.58 10.46
N LEU A 8 0.00 -9.57 11.33
CA LEU A 8 -1.06 -8.59 11.57
C LEU A 8 -1.21 -7.62 10.39
N MET A 9 -0.10 -7.28 9.73
CA MET A 9 -0.16 -6.51 8.49
C MET A 9 -0.68 -7.35 7.32
N ARG A 10 -0.35 -8.65 7.30
CA ARG A 10 -0.53 -9.54 6.15
C ARG A 10 -0.91 -10.96 6.59
N PRO A 11 -2.18 -11.37 6.44
CA PRO A 11 -2.64 -12.68 6.88
C PRO A 11 -2.02 -13.83 6.07
N GLU A 12 -1.48 -13.53 4.90
CA GLU A 12 -0.73 -14.46 4.05
C GLU A 12 0.54 -15.00 4.73
N ALA A 13 1.07 -14.28 5.72
CA ALA A 13 2.23 -14.72 6.49
C ALA A 13 1.88 -15.74 7.58
N TRP A 14 0.60 -15.97 7.88
CA TRP A 14 0.20 -16.86 8.98
C TRP A 14 0.69 -18.30 8.83
N PRO A 15 0.67 -18.95 7.66
CA PRO A 15 1.22 -20.30 7.51
C PRO A 15 2.72 -20.35 7.84
N LEU A 16 3.49 -19.36 7.39
CA LEU A 16 4.92 -19.25 7.68
C LEU A 16 5.16 -18.99 9.18
N LEU A 17 4.37 -18.11 9.78
CA LEU A 17 4.42 -17.81 11.21
C LEU A 17 4.06 -19.04 12.05
N PHE A 18 3.10 -19.84 11.62
CA PHE A 18 2.69 -21.07 12.29
C PHE A 18 3.83 -22.10 12.26
N VAL A 19 4.42 -22.38 11.09
CA VAL A 19 5.55 -23.30 10.96
C VAL A 19 6.73 -22.84 11.83
N TYR A 20 7.05 -21.55 11.81
CA TYR A 20 8.09 -20.99 12.67
C TYR A 20 7.74 -21.07 14.16
N GLY A 21 6.47 -20.85 14.51
CA GLY A 21 5.94 -20.98 15.86
C GLY A 21 6.06 -22.40 16.40
N VAL A 22 5.74 -23.42 15.59
CA VAL A 22 5.94 -24.84 15.93
C VAL A 22 7.41 -25.13 16.17
N TRP A 23 8.30 -24.65 15.30
CA TRP A 23 9.74 -24.82 15.49
C TRP A 23 10.23 -24.18 16.81
N LEU A 24 9.81 -22.96 17.10
CA LEU A 24 10.12 -22.27 18.35
C LEU A 24 9.56 -23.00 19.57
N TRP A 25 8.34 -23.52 19.48
CA TRP A 25 7.68 -24.26 20.56
C TRP A 25 8.46 -25.50 20.99
N LEU A 26 9.03 -26.21 20.00
CA LEU A 26 9.82 -27.41 20.19
C LEU A 26 11.24 -27.11 20.69
N ARG A 27 11.90 -26.08 20.16
CA ARG A 27 13.32 -25.78 20.45
C ARG A 27 13.53 -24.86 21.65
N HIS A 28 12.57 -23.99 21.95
CA HIS A 28 12.73 -22.91 22.94
C HIS A 28 11.50 -22.81 23.86
N PRO A 29 11.40 -23.65 24.91
CA PRO A 29 10.26 -23.66 25.83
C PRO A 29 9.96 -22.31 26.49
N ARG A 30 10.99 -21.48 26.71
CA ARG A 30 10.84 -20.12 27.29
C ARG A 30 10.01 -19.18 26.42
N LEU A 31 9.88 -19.45 25.12
CA LEU A 31 9.15 -18.60 24.17
C LEU A 31 7.71 -19.05 23.93
N ARG A 32 7.26 -20.15 24.56
CA ARG A 32 5.93 -20.75 24.32
C ARG A 32 4.77 -19.78 24.55
N VAL A 33 4.83 -19.01 25.64
CA VAL A 33 3.82 -17.99 25.94
C VAL A 33 3.76 -16.94 24.83
N LEU A 34 4.92 -16.46 24.37
CA LEU A 34 4.99 -15.49 23.27
C LEU A 34 4.50 -16.06 21.93
N VAL A 35 4.75 -17.34 21.66
CA VAL A 35 4.23 -18.03 20.47
C VAL A 35 2.70 -18.09 20.52
N VAL A 36 2.12 -18.51 21.63
CA VAL A 36 0.66 -18.60 21.80
C VAL A 36 0.01 -17.23 21.69
N LEU A 37 0.53 -16.24 22.42
CA LEU A 37 0.03 -14.86 22.33
C LEU A 37 0.15 -14.31 20.91
N GLY A 38 1.28 -14.54 20.25
CA GLY A 38 1.50 -14.10 18.88
C GLY A 38 0.55 -14.73 17.87
N LEU A 39 0.24 -16.02 18.01
CA LEU A 39 -0.69 -16.74 17.13
C LEU A 39 -2.16 -16.38 17.40
N ILE A 40 -2.56 -16.20 18.67
CA ILE A 40 -3.94 -15.80 19.04
C ILE A 40 -4.22 -14.35 18.62
N ALA A 41 -3.22 -13.46 18.73
CA ALA A 41 -3.36 -12.08 18.32
C ALA A 41 -3.77 -11.94 16.84
N GLN A 42 -3.32 -12.86 15.97
CA GLN A 42 -3.59 -12.79 14.53
C GLN A 42 -5.10 -12.78 14.19
N PRO A 43 -5.88 -13.84 14.48
CA PRO A 43 -7.31 -13.83 14.20
C PRO A 43 -8.06 -12.83 15.08
N PHE A 44 -7.61 -12.58 16.31
CA PHE A 44 -8.26 -11.63 17.20
C PHE A 44 -8.32 -10.24 16.57
N PHE A 45 -7.18 -9.68 16.16
CA PHE A 45 -7.14 -8.33 15.59
C PHE A 45 -7.67 -8.23 14.16
N TRP A 46 -7.72 -9.33 13.40
CA TRP A 46 -8.29 -9.33 12.06
C TRP A 46 -9.81 -9.43 12.04
N PHE A 47 -10.42 -10.20 12.94
CA PHE A 47 -11.85 -10.50 12.86
C PHE A 47 -12.68 -9.78 13.92
N VAL A 48 -12.14 -9.54 15.13
CA VAL A 48 -12.93 -8.97 16.24
C VAL A 48 -13.24 -7.48 16.01
N PRO A 49 -12.28 -6.60 15.63
CA PRO A 49 -12.59 -5.19 15.42
C PRO A 49 -13.62 -4.95 14.29
N PRO A 50 -13.50 -5.58 13.10
CA PRO A 50 -14.54 -5.46 12.07
C PRO A 50 -15.89 -6.00 12.51
N TRP A 51 -15.92 -7.10 13.27
CA TRP A 51 -17.17 -7.65 13.79
C TRP A 51 -17.86 -6.68 14.76
N ILE A 52 -17.13 -6.08 15.70
CA ILE A 52 -17.67 -5.09 16.63
C ILE A 52 -18.14 -3.83 15.88
N GLY A 53 -17.36 -3.34 14.91
CA GLY A 53 -17.64 -2.09 14.21
C GLY A 53 -18.72 -2.17 13.14
N SER A 54 -18.87 -3.31 12.48
CA SER A 54 -19.74 -3.46 11.30
C SER A 54 -20.73 -4.63 11.35
N GLY A 55 -20.62 -5.51 12.35
CA GLY A 55 -21.34 -6.78 12.40
C GLY A 55 -20.79 -7.85 11.45
N GLN A 56 -19.77 -7.55 10.64
CA GLN A 56 -19.21 -8.45 9.62
C GLN A 56 -17.72 -8.75 9.89
N PRO A 57 -17.36 -9.95 10.38
CA PRO A 57 -15.96 -10.29 10.70
C PRO A 57 -15.05 -10.31 9.46
N PHE A 58 -15.61 -10.59 8.27
CA PHE A 58 -14.86 -10.71 7.02
C PHE A 58 -14.94 -9.48 6.12
N LEU A 59 -15.39 -8.33 6.64
CA LEU A 59 -15.59 -7.11 5.85
C LEU A 59 -14.34 -6.72 5.04
N ALA A 60 -13.15 -6.85 5.65
CA ALA A 60 -11.88 -6.55 4.98
C ALA A 60 -11.62 -7.46 3.77
N ALA A 61 -11.97 -8.75 3.86
CA ALA A 61 -11.79 -9.70 2.76
C ALA A 61 -12.79 -9.42 1.62
N VAL A 62 -14.04 -9.11 1.96
CA VAL A 62 -15.08 -8.73 0.98
C VAL A 62 -14.63 -7.50 0.18
N HIS A 63 -14.28 -6.41 0.87
CA HIS A 63 -13.79 -5.19 0.21
C HIS A 63 -12.50 -5.41 -0.59
N ALA A 64 -11.61 -6.28 -0.12
CA ALA A 64 -10.40 -6.61 -0.86
C ALA A 64 -10.71 -7.31 -2.19
N SER A 65 -11.71 -8.19 -2.23
CA SER A 65 -12.10 -8.93 -3.45
C SER A 65 -12.86 -8.07 -4.49
N GLU A 66 -13.48 -6.96 -4.07
CA GLU A 66 -14.22 -6.07 -4.98
C GLU A 66 -13.32 -5.34 -5.98
N TYR A 67 -12.03 -5.19 -5.66
CA TYR A 67 -11.05 -4.56 -6.53
C TYR A 67 -10.03 -5.57 -7.04
N ASN A 68 -10.15 -5.96 -8.30
CA ASN A 68 -9.26 -6.93 -8.94
C ASN A 68 -7.86 -6.38 -9.31
N GLY A 69 -7.54 -5.12 -9.05
CA GLY A 69 -6.23 -4.55 -9.39
C GLY A 69 -5.95 -4.40 -10.89
N GLN A 70 -6.97 -4.35 -11.74
CA GLN A 70 -6.85 -4.16 -13.20
C GLN A 70 -5.94 -5.21 -13.86
N LEU A 71 -6.14 -6.49 -13.55
CA LEU A 71 -5.29 -7.58 -14.01
C LEU A 71 -5.39 -7.90 -15.52
N GLY A 72 -6.44 -7.40 -16.20
CA GLY A 72 -6.66 -7.65 -17.62
C GLY A 72 -7.14 -9.07 -17.93
N SER A 73 -6.94 -9.51 -19.18
CA SER A 73 -7.41 -10.81 -19.69
C SER A 73 -6.57 -12.01 -19.25
N ASN A 74 -5.33 -11.79 -18.81
CA ASN A 74 -4.44 -12.85 -18.33
C ASN A 74 -3.87 -12.50 -16.94
N PRO A 75 -4.64 -12.77 -15.86
CA PRO A 75 -4.24 -12.42 -14.50
C PRO A 75 -2.92 -13.04 -14.07
N PHE A 76 -2.68 -14.29 -14.49
CA PHE A 76 -1.45 -15.03 -14.16
C PHE A 76 -0.21 -14.34 -14.73
N PHE A 77 -0.24 -13.96 -16.01
CA PHE A 77 0.91 -13.29 -16.62
C PHE A 77 1.11 -11.89 -16.04
N THR A 78 0.03 -11.12 -15.89
CA THR A 78 0.09 -9.76 -15.33
C THR A 78 0.69 -9.75 -13.93
N VAL A 79 0.29 -10.68 -13.06
CA VAL A 79 0.80 -10.73 -11.68
C VAL A 79 2.29 -11.13 -11.65
N LEU A 80 2.72 -12.04 -12.52
CA LEU A 80 4.14 -12.41 -12.64
C LEU A 80 4.98 -11.24 -13.13
N VAL A 81 4.51 -10.53 -14.15
CA VAL A 81 5.19 -9.33 -14.67
C VAL A 81 5.31 -8.28 -13.59
N ARG A 82 4.26 -8.00 -12.82
CA ARG A 82 4.32 -7.08 -11.66
C ARG A 82 5.34 -7.51 -10.61
N GLY A 83 5.42 -8.82 -10.33
CA GLY A 83 6.41 -9.38 -9.41
C GLY A 83 7.84 -9.26 -9.92
N LEU A 84 8.05 -9.32 -11.23
CA LEU A 84 9.34 -9.06 -11.87
C LEU A 84 9.63 -7.56 -11.88
N ASP A 85 8.67 -6.72 -12.25
CA ASP A 85 8.83 -5.28 -12.35
C ASP A 85 9.13 -4.64 -11.00
N VAL A 86 8.66 -5.17 -9.88
CA VAL A 86 9.05 -4.63 -8.57
C VAL A 86 10.54 -4.87 -8.24
N GLN A 87 11.22 -5.75 -8.98
CA GLN A 87 12.62 -6.13 -8.76
C GLN A 87 13.46 -5.77 -9.99
N THR A 88 14.67 -5.22 -9.80
CA THR A 88 15.55 -5.02 -10.96
C THR A 88 16.08 -6.37 -11.44
N ILE A 89 16.14 -6.56 -12.76
CA ILE A 89 16.65 -7.81 -13.37
C ILE A 89 18.01 -8.22 -12.79
N PRO A 90 19.00 -7.31 -12.60
CA PRO A 90 20.27 -7.69 -12.00
C PRO A 90 20.14 -8.25 -10.58
N VAL A 91 19.23 -7.70 -9.76
CA VAL A 91 18.99 -8.19 -8.39
C VAL A 91 18.39 -9.60 -8.42
N LEU A 92 17.44 -9.87 -9.32
CA LEU A 92 16.90 -11.21 -9.52
C LEU A 92 17.99 -12.22 -9.93
N VAL A 93 18.79 -11.87 -10.94
CA VAL A 93 19.86 -12.74 -11.45
C VAL A 93 20.89 -13.03 -10.36
N LEU A 94 21.35 -12.00 -9.64
CA LEU A 94 22.32 -12.17 -8.55
C LEU A 94 21.74 -12.98 -7.38
N GLY A 95 20.44 -12.81 -7.09
CA GLY A 95 19.74 -13.63 -6.10
C GLY A 95 19.70 -15.11 -6.49
N VAL A 96 19.37 -15.41 -7.75
CA VAL A 96 19.41 -16.78 -8.29
C VAL A 96 20.82 -17.37 -8.23
N VAL A 97 21.85 -16.58 -8.59
CA VAL A 97 23.26 -17.00 -8.49
C VAL A 97 23.62 -17.35 -7.04
N ALA A 98 23.18 -16.56 -6.06
CA ALA A 98 23.43 -16.85 -4.65
C ALA A 98 22.84 -18.21 -4.22
N VAL A 99 21.61 -18.50 -4.63
CA VAL A 99 20.93 -19.78 -4.35
C VAL A 99 21.63 -20.94 -5.07
N ALA A 100 21.99 -20.77 -6.35
CA ALA A 100 22.69 -21.78 -7.12
C ALA A 100 24.05 -22.14 -6.51
N LEU A 101 24.86 -21.12 -6.15
CA LEU A 101 26.15 -21.33 -5.50
C LEU A 101 26.01 -21.97 -4.11
N ALA A 102 24.99 -21.58 -3.33
CA ALA A 102 24.68 -22.18 -2.04
C ALA A 102 24.29 -23.66 -2.15
N TRP A 103 23.63 -24.05 -3.24
CA TRP A 103 23.24 -25.42 -3.54
C TRP A 103 24.43 -26.29 -3.98
N MET A 104 25.32 -25.73 -4.80
CA MET A 104 26.49 -26.43 -5.35
C MET A 104 27.61 -26.62 -4.32
N ARG A 105 27.75 -25.71 -3.34
CA ARG A 105 28.79 -25.82 -2.30
C ARG A 105 28.55 -26.98 -1.34
N ARG A 106 29.66 -27.55 -0.85
CA ARG A 106 29.70 -28.58 0.20
C ARG A 106 30.55 -28.05 1.38
N PRO A 107 30.00 -27.97 2.62
CA PRO A 107 28.61 -28.23 3.00
C PRO A 107 27.63 -27.18 2.45
N ARG A 108 26.36 -27.56 2.28
CA ARG A 108 25.32 -26.67 1.75
C ARG A 108 24.99 -25.55 2.72
N GLN A 109 24.77 -24.35 2.18
CA GLN A 109 24.40 -23.17 2.97
C GLN A 109 22.88 -23.10 3.15
N TRP A 110 22.36 -23.88 4.09
CA TRP A 110 20.92 -24.03 4.33
C TRP A 110 20.19 -22.72 4.58
N LEU A 111 20.84 -21.72 5.20
CA LEU A 111 20.24 -20.40 5.42
C LEU A 111 19.90 -19.70 4.08
N THR A 112 20.86 -19.65 3.15
CA THR A 112 20.64 -19.04 1.82
C THR A 112 19.55 -19.76 1.04
N LEU A 113 19.53 -21.10 1.12
CA LEU A 113 18.50 -21.92 0.49
C LEU A 113 17.12 -21.69 1.13
N ALA A 114 17.05 -21.55 2.46
CA ALA A 114 15.81 -21.26 3.18
C ALA A 114 15.27 -19.87 2.83
N LEU A 115 16.13 -18.86 2.69
CA LEU A 115 15.74 -17.53 2.22
C LEU A 115 15.22 -17.57 0.78
N GLY A 116 15.92 -18.25 -0.13
CA GLY A 116 15.46 -18.43 -1.51
C GLY A 116 14.12 -19.16 -1.59
N ALA A 117 13.95 -20.23 -0.82
CA ALA A 117 12.69 -20.96 -0.72
C ALA A 117 11.57 -20.10 -0.13
N GLY A 118 11.86 -19.31 0.91
CA GLY A 118 10.89 -18.39 1.51
C GLY A 118 10.40 -17.32 0.53
N ALA A 119 11.31 -16.74 -0.26
CA ALA A 119 10.95 -15.79 -1.32
C ALA A 119 10.05 -16.46 -2.39
N LEU A 120 10.37 -17.69 -2.80
CA LEU A 120 9.56 -18.44 -3.77
C LEU A 120 8.18 -18.79 -3.23
N VAL A 121 8.09 -19.24 -1.97
CA VAL A 121 6.81 -19.53 -1.32
C VAL A 121 5.95 -18.27 -1.26
N TRP A 122 6.55 -17.11 -0.95
CA TRP A 122 5.83 -15.85 -0.95
C TRP A 122 5.26 -15.51 -2.33
N TRP A 123 6.03 -15.71 -3.41
CA TRP A 123 5.53 -15.56 -4.77
C TRP A 123 4.33 -16.45 -5.04
N VAL A 124 4.40 -17.73 -4.68
CA VAL A 124 3.30 -18.68 -4.87
C VAL A 124 2.04 -18.23 -4.14
N VAL A 125 2.18 -17.72 -2.91
CA VAL A 125 1.03 -17.22 -2.14
C VAL A 125 0.39 -16.00 -2.81
N VAL A 126 1.18 -15.02 -3.25
CA VAL A 126 0.67 -13.83 -3.94
C VAL A 126 -0.04 -14.20 -5.25
N VAL A 127 0.57 -15.08 -6.05
CA VAL A 127 -0.04 -15.57 -7.29
C VAL A 127 -1.33 -16.33 -6.99
N GLY A 128 -1.31 -17.25 -6.01
CA GLY A 128 -2.48 -18.04 -5.62
C GLY A 128 -3.65 -17.17 -5.19
N MET A 129 -3.43 -16.19 -4.33
CA MET A 129 -4.47 -15.25 -3.92
C MET A 129 -4.98 -14.39 -5.06
N THR A 130 -4.10 -13.98 -5.97
CA THR A 130 -4.50 -13.20 -7.15
C THR A 130 -5.43 -14.02 -8.06
N LEU A 131 -5.13 -15.30 -8.24
CA LEU A 131 -5.99 -16.22 -9.00
C LEU A 131 -7.32 -16.51 -8.29
N ASP A 132 -7.35 -16.41 -6.96
CA ASP A 132 -8.57 -16.52 -6.14
C ASP A 132 -9.43 -15.24 -6.15
N GLY A 133 -9.03 -14.21 -6.91
CA GLY A 133 -9.80 -12.98 -7.10
C GLY A 133 -9.36 -11.80 -6.23
N TYR A 134 -8.33 -11.97 -5.39
CA TYR A 134 -7.73 -10.85 -4.68
C TYR A 134 -6.89 -9.97 -5.62
N PRO A 135 -6.66 -8.69 -5.28
CA PRO A 135 -5.84 -7.81 -6.10
C PRO A 135 -4.41 -8.33 -6.22
N GLY A 136 -3.87 -8.35 -7.44
CA GLY A 136 -2.47 -8.71 -7.71
C GLY A 136 -1.55 -7.49 -7.85
N LEU A 137 -1.40 -6.69 -6.79
CA LEU A 137 -0.61 -5.44 -6.81
C LEU A 137 0.89 -5.67 -6.55
N GLU A 138 1.74 -4.85 -7.15
CA GLU A 138 3.21 -4.91 -7.00
C GLU A 138 3.69 -4.87 -5.55
N ARG A 139 3.02 -4.06 -4.71
CA ARG A 139 3.33 -3.95 -3.27
C ARG A 139 3.26 -5.29 -2.54
N PHE A 140 2.52 -6.27 -3.07
CA PHE A 140 2.41 -7.58 -2.44
C PHE A 140 3.68 -8.42 -2.57
N TYR A 141 4.57 -8.07 -3.50
CA TYR A 141 5.87 -8.71 -3.69
C TYR A 141 7.00 -8.09 -2.86
N LEU A 142 6.78 -6.97 -2.15
CA LEU A 142 7.83 -6.29 -1.38
C LEU A 142 8.58 -7.19 -0.38
N PRO A 143 7.93 -8.11 0.37
CA PRO A 143 8.67 -9.02 1.25
C PRO A 143 9.62 -9.95 0.49
N ALA A 144 9.17 -10.51 -0.65
CA ALA A 144 10.02 -11.32 -1.51
C ALA A 144 11.15 -10.49 -2.12
N ALA A 145 10.86 -9.29 -2.61
CA ALA A 145 11.85 -8.37 -3.16
C ALA A 145 12.95 -8.02 -2.14
N GLY A 146 12.57 -7.76 -0.88
CA GLY A 146 13.53 -7.51 0.20
C GLY A 146 14.47 -8.69 0.44
N VAL A 147 13.95 -9.92 0.43
CA VAL A 147 14.77 -11.14 0.54
C VAL A 147 15.68 -11.31 -0.69
N THR A 148 15.17 -11.05 -1.90
CA THR A 148 15.97 -11.10 -3.12
C THR A 148 17.12 -10.09 -3.09
N CYS A 149 16.91 -8.86 -2.58
CA CYS A 149 17.98 -7.88 -2.41
C CYS A 149 19.10 -8.40 -1.50
N VAL A 150 18.75 -9.05 -0.39
CA VAL A 150 19.74 -9.69 0.50
C VAL A 150 20.48 -10.81 -0.23
N LEU A 151 19.76 -11.68 -0.95
CA LEU A 151 20.35 -12.76 -1.74
C LEU A 151 21.27 -12.22 -2.84
N ALA A 152 20.91 -11.13 -3.51
CA ALA A 152 21.74 -10.48 -4.52
C ALA A 152 23.08 -10.01 -3.94
N GLY A 153 23.06 -9.39 -2.75
CA GLY A 153 24.28 -9.04 -2.02
C GLY A 153 25.16 -10.25 -1.70
N VAL A 154 24.55 -11.35 -1.26
CA VAL A 154 25.25 -12.63 -1.07
C VAL A 154 25.87 -13.12 -2.38
N GLY A 155 25.12 -13.06 -3.49
CA GLY A 155 25.58 -13.46 -4.82
C GLY A 155 26.81 -12.69 -5.29
N ILE A 156 26.80 -11.36 -5.13
CA ILE A 156 27.95 -10.50 -5.46
C ILE A 156 29.20 -10.93 -4.68
N VAL A 157 29.08 -11.10 -3.36
CA VAL A 157 30.21 -11.50 -2.51
C VAL A 157 30.74 -12.87 -2.90
N ARG A 158 29.86 -13.84 -3.19
CA ARG A 158 30.28 -15.19 -3.58
C ARG A 158 30.98 -15.22 -4.94
N LEU A 159 30.51 -14.44 -5.91
CA LEU A 159 31.19 -14.30 -7.20
C LEU A 159 32.57 -13.67 -7.04
N ALA A 160 32.68 -12.63 -6.20
CA ALA A 160 33.95 -11.99 -5.91
C ALA A 160 34.95 -12.93 -5.20
N GLU A 161 34.49 -13.75 -4.25
CA GLU A 161 35.31 -14.79 -3.61
C GLU A 161 35.86 -15.80 -4.65
N LEU A 162 34.98 -16.27 -5.55
CA LEU A 162 35.32 -17.25 -6.58
C LEU A 162 36.34 -16.68 -7.58
N ALA A 163 36.12 -15.45 -8.05
CA ALA A 163 36.98 -14.79 -9.02
C ALA A 163 38.33 -14.38 -8.41
N SER A 164 38.34 -13.97 -7.15
CA SER A 164 39.55 -13.42 -6.50
C SER A 164 40.53 -14.46 -5.98
N ARG A 165 40.09 -15.72 -5.77
CA ARG A 165 40.89 -16.79 -5.13
C ARG A 165 41.57 -16.32 -3.84
N GLY A 166 40.93 -15.43 -3.07
CA GLY A 166 41.44 -14.87 -1.82
C GLY A 166 42.20 -13.54 -1.94
N ARG A 167 42.38 -12.99 -3.14
CA ARG A 167 43.03 -11.68 -3.33
C ARG A 167 42.03 -10.54 -3.13
N VAL A 168 42.13 -9.85 -1.99
CA VAL A 168 41.19 -8.78 -1.58
C VAL A 168 41.03 -7.69 -2.65
N ALA A 169 42.12 -7.23 -3.28
CA ALA A 169 42.06 -6.20 -4.32
C ALA A 169 41.26 -6.64 -5.55
N LEU A 170 41.39 -7.91 -5.95
CA LEU A 170 40.64 -8.47 -7.09
C LEU A 170 39.16 -8.68 -6.71
N ALA A 171 38.88 -9.08 -5.48
CA ALA A 171 37.51 -9.17 -4.98
C ALA A 171 36.81 -7.81 -5.01
N ALA A 172 37.48 -6.76 -4.53
CA ALA A 172 36.95 -5.40 -4.55
C ALA A 172 36.68 -4.91 -5.99
N GLY A 173 37.59 -5.21 -6.93
CA GLY A 173 37.40 -4.89 -8.35
C GLY A 173 36.18 -5.58 -8.97
N VAL A 174 35.99 -6.88 -8.70
CA VAL A 174 34.82 -7.63 -9.20
C VAL A 174 33.51 -7.10 -8.60
N ILE A 175 33.50 -6.78 -7.29
CA ILE A 175 32.33 -6.17 -6.64
C ILE A 175 32.01 -4.83 -7.32
N ALA A 176 33.01 -3.97 -7.52
CA ALA A 176 32.82 -2.67 -8.16
C ALA A 176 32.25 -2.81 -9.58
N ILE A 177 32.73 -3.78 -10.37
CA ILE A 177 32.23 -4.05 -11.72
C ILE A 177 30.79 -4.55 -11.68
N LEU A 178 30.47 -5.51 -10.80
CA LEU A 178 29.11 -6.04 -10.69
C LEU A 178 28.12 -4.95 -10.25
N VAL A 179 28.49 -4.12 -9.29
CA VAL A 179 27.69 -2.97 -8.87
C VAL A 179 27.54 -1.97 -10.01
N ALA A 180 28.62 -1.62 -10.72
CA ALA A 180 28.56 -0.71 -11.85
C ALA A 180 27.65 -1.22 -12.97
N ALA A 181 27.64 -2.54 -13.23
CA ALA A 181 26.75 -3.15 -14.19
C ALA A 181 25.25 -3.04 -13.82
N THR A 182 24.92 -2.83 -12.54
CA THR A 182 23.53 -2.62 -12.10
C THR A 182 23.05 -1.17 -12.25
N ILE A 183 23.95 -0.21 -12.48
CA ILE A 183 23.62 1.23 -12.53
C ILE A 183 22.59 1.56 -13.62
N PRO A 184 22.72 1.10 -14.88
CA PRO A 184 21.77 1.46 -15.93
C PRO A 184 20.34 1.02 -15.63
N PHE A 185 20.18 -0.14 -14.99
CA PHE A 185 18.88 -0.70 -14.59
C PHE A 185 18.26 0.06 -13.41
N THR A 186 19.10 0.66 -12.56
CA THR A 186 18.66 1.42 -11.39
C THR A 186 18.40 2.88 -11.75
N GLY A 187 19.12 3.45 -12.72
CA GLY A 187 18.96 4.84 -13.14
C GLY A 187 17.56 5.16 -13.66
N GLY A 188 16.97 4.28 -14.47
CA GLY A 188 15.58 4.41 -14.92
C GLY A 188 14.59 4.45 -13.75
N ARG A 189 14.77 3.54 -12.78
CA ARG A 189 13.93 3.45 -11.57
C ARG A 189 14.09 4.65 -10.64
N ILE A 190 15.28 5.20 -10.51
CA ILE A 190 15.51 6.43 -9.75
C ILE A 190 14.77 7.60 -10.38
N ASN A 191 14.78 7.71 -11.71
CA ASN A 191 14.08 8.78 -12.40
C ASN A 191 12.55 8.63 -12.27
N GLU A 192 12.03 7.41 -12.41
CA GLU A 192 10.61 7.11 -12.15
C GLU A 192 10.23 7.45 -10.71
N ALA A 193 11.03 7.02 -9.73
CA ALA A 193 10.80 7.32 -8.32
C ALA A 193 10.84 8.83 -8.05
N SER A 194 11.76 9.57 -8.68
CA SER A 194 11.83 11.03 -8.58
C SER A 194 10.59 11.72 -9.19
N GLN A 195 10.04 11.20 -10.27
CA GLN A 195 8.79 11.71 -10.84
C GLN A 195 7.60 11.38 -9.93
N GLN A 196 7.53 10.17 -9.38
CA GLN A 196 6.49 9.76 -8.44
C GLN A 196 6.54 10.56 -7.14
N ASP A 197 7.74 10.90 -6.65
CA ASP A 197 7.94 11.73 -5.47
C ASP A 197 7.33 13.13 -5.66
N LYS A 198 7.50 13.74 -6.84
CA LYS A 198 6.87 15.02 -7.16
C LYS A 198 5.34 14.93 -7.15
N ILE A 199 4.77 13.89 -7.74
CA ILE A 199 3.32 13.64 -7.75
C ILE A 199 2.82 13.42 -6.32
N ALA A 200 3.54 12.65 -5.51
CA ALA A 200 3.19 12.42 -4.11
C ALA A 200 3.28 13.71 -3.28
N GLY A 201 4.30 14.53 -3.48
CA GLY A 201 4.44 15.84 -2.83
C GLY A 201 3.30 16.79 -3.19
N GLN A 202 2.85 16.78 -4.45
CA GLN A 202 1.66 17.52 -4.89
C GLN A 202 0.40 17.00 -4.18
N ALA A 203 0.20 15.68 -4.14
CA ALA A 203 -0.94 15.08 -3.45
C ALA A 203 -0.99 15.48 -1.96
N VAL A 204 0.15 15.43 -1.26
CA VAL A 204 0.25 15.86 0.15
C VAL A 204 -0.09 17.35 0.28
N THR A 205 0.47 18.19 -0.59
CA THR A 205 0.19 19.64 -0.57
C THR A 205 -1.30 19.92 -0.79
N HIS A 206 -1.95 19.21 -1.73
CA HIS A 206 -3.38 19.35 -1.97
C HIS A 206 -4.21 18.90 -0.77
N LEU A 207 -3.84 17.82 -0.10
CA LEU A 207 -4.50 17.36 1.12
C LEU A 207 -4.36 18.36 2.28
N ASP A 208 -3.18 18.96 2.46
CA ASP A 208 -2.94 20.00 3.46
C ASP A 208 -3.78 21.25 3.17
N GLN A 209 -3.86 21.65 1.90
CA GLN A 209 -4.70 22.77 1.46
C GLN A 209 -6.19 22.48 1.61
N MET A 210 -6.62 21.23 1.40
CA MET A 210 -7.99 20.79 1.65
C MET A 210 -8.31 20.88 3.15
N GLN A 211 -7.40 20.42 4.02
CA GLN A 211 -7.55 20.54 5.46
C GLN A 211 -7.66 22.01 5.89
N ALA A 212 -6.83 22.88 5.32
CA ALA A 212 -6.94 24.32 5.54
C ALA A 212 -8.24 24.92 4.99
N ALA A 213 -8.76 24.43 3.85
CA ALA A 213 -10.06 24.84 3.32
C ALA A 213 -11.23 24.43 4.24
N VAL A 214 -11.16 23.23 4.82
CA VAL A 214 -12.11 22.76 5.85
C VAL A 214 -12.05 23.66 7.08
N ALA A 215 -10.86 23.99 7.57
CA ALA A 215 -10.69 24.91 8.69
C ALA A 215 -11.24 26.32 8.37
N ALA A 216 -11.03 26.82 7.14
CA ALA A 216 -11.48 28.15 6.72
C ALA A 216 -13.01 28.30 6.71
N VAL A 217 -13.76 27.22 6.52
CA VAL A 217 -15.23 27.22 6.60
C VAL A 217 -15.78 26.82 7.97
N GLY A 218 -14.92 26.69 8.99
CA GLY A 218 -15.31 26.39 10.37
C GLY A 218 -15.31 24.92 10.75
N GLY A 219 -14.60 24.06 10.00
CA GLY A 219 -14.44 22.65 10.34
C GLY A 219 -15.74 21.85 10.27
N HIS A 220 -15.89 20.88 11.17
CA HIS A 220 -17.09 20.04 11.24
C HIS A 220 -18.37 20.87 11.40
N ASP A 221 -18.41 21.78 12.39
CA ASP A 221 -19.61 22.55 12.72
C ASP A 221 -20.00 23.55 11.61
N GLY A 222 -18.99 24.07 10.92
CA GLY A 222 -19.19 24.92 9.75
C GLY A 222 -19.80 24.17 8.57
N VAL A 223 -19.40 22.93 8.33
CA VAL A 223 -19.90 22.11 7.20
C VAL A 223 -21.23 21.41 7.55
N TYR A 224 -21.39 20.97 8.80
CA TYR A 224 -22.54 20.20 9.29
C TYR A 224 -23.26 20.90 10.47
N PRO A 225 -23.86 22.09 10.27
CA PRO A 225 -24.63 22.75 11.33
C PRO A 225 -25.85 21.94 11.78
N CYS A 226 -26.36 21.03 10.93
CA CYS A 226 -27.47 20.14 11.23
C CYS A 226 -27.15 18.69 10.84
N ARG A 227 -27.90 17.73 11.40
CA ARG A 227 -27.80 16.31 11.01
C ARG A 227 -28.16 16.05 9.55
N SER A 228 -28.96 16.93 8.94
CA SER A 228 -29.37 16.85 7.53
C SER A 228 -28.41 17.57 6.58
N SER A 229 -27.35 18.20 7.10
CA SER A 229 -26.35 18.87 6.28
C SER A 229 -25.58 17.85 5.45
N PHE A 230 -25.10 18.29 4.29
CA PHE A 230 -24.46 17.43 3.31
C PHE A 230 -23.18 18.09 2.78
N ALA A 231 -22.16 17.28 2.52
CA ALA A 231 -20.94 17.74 1.87
C ALA A 231 -20.65 16.90 0.63
N ALA A 232 -20.06 17.50 -0.39
CA ALA A 232 -19.55 16.76 -1.54
C ALA A 232 -18.15 17.23 -1.94
N VAL A 233 -17.37 16.32 -2.52
CA VAL A 233 -15.98 16.57 -2.93
C VAL A 233 -15.60 15.76 -4.15
N ASN A 234 -14.47 16.10 -4.78
CA ASN A 234 -13.87 15.30 -5.84
C ASN A 234 -13.74 13.84 -5.39
N HIS A 235 -14.06 12.91 -6.30
CA HIS A 235 -14.19 11.49 -5.92
C HIS A 235 -12.90 10.86 -5.39
N GLY A 236 -11.72 11.35 -5.80
CA GLY A 236 -10.42 10.83 -5.37
C GLY A 236 -10.11 11.08 -3.89
N VAL A 237 -10.76 12.06 -3.26
CA VAL A 237 -10.46 12.49 -1.88
C VAL A 237 -11.65 12.40 -0.92
N GLN A 238 -12.71 11.68 -1.28
CA GLN A 238 -13.91 11.49 -0.44
C GLN A 238 -13.54 11.01 0.97
N THR A 239 -12.68 9.99 1.06
CA THR A 239 -12.21 9.43 2.33
C THR A 239 -11.40 10.42 3.14
N ALA A 240 -10.55 11.20 2.48
CA ALA A 240 -9.74 12.21 3.16
C ALA A 240 -10.62 13.35 3.73
N LEU A 241 -11.62 13.81 2.98
CA LEU A 241 -12.54 14.83 3.49
C LEU A 241 -13.38 14.30 4.65
N ALA A 242 -13.92 13.08 4.54
CA ALA A 242 -14.70 12.46 5.62
C ALA A 242 -13.87 12.34 6.91
N TRP A 243 -12.59 11.97 6.80
CA TRP A 243 -11.64 11.93 7.91
C TRP A 243 -11.45 13.31 8.54
N GLN A 244 -11.16 14.34 7.74
CA GLN A 244 -10.93 15.71 8.24
C GLN A 244 -12.19 16.30 8.92
N LEU A 245 -13.36 15.96 8.42
CA LEU A 245 -14.64 16.37 8.99
C LEU A 245 -15.10 15.48 10.15
N HIS A 246 -14.35 14.43 10.51
CA HIS A 246 -14.71 13.49 11.58
C HIS A 246 -16.11 12.86 11.38
N VAL A 247 -16.44 12.52 10.13
CA VAL A 247 -17.72 11.88 9.76
C VAL A 247 -17.48 10.55 9.07
N VAL A 248 -18.53 9.71 9.04
CA VAL A 248 -18.50 8.47 8.25
C VAL A 248 -18.43 8.78 6.76
N LEU A 249 -17.82 7.89 5.98
CA LEU A 249 -17.63 8.07 4.53
C LEU A 249 -18.95 8.40 3.79
N GLY A 250 -20.06 7.80 4.21
CA GLY A 250 -21.38 8.03 3.63
C GLY A 250 -21.97 9.43 3.83
N ALA A 251 -21.44 10.23 4.77
CA ALA A 251 -21.86 11.61 4.99
C ALA A 251 -21.27 12.60 3.97
N VAL A 252 -20.24 12.16 3.24
CA VAL A 252 -19.59 12.93 2.17
C VAL A 252 -19.92 12.29 0.84
N GLY A 253 -20.51 13.03 -0.09
CA GLY A 253 -20.83 12.55 -1.43
C GLY A 253 -19.73 12.80 -2.46
N THR A 254 -19.66 11.93 -3.47
CA THR A 254 -18.93 12.19 -4.73
C THR A 254 -19.82 12.87 -5.79
N SER A 255 -21.05 13.21 -5.41
CA SER A 255 -22.01 13.96 -6.23
C SER A 255 -22.82 14.87 -5.32
N MET A 256 -23.05 16.12 -5.74
CA MET A 256 -23.79 17.11 -4.96
C MET A 256 -25.29 16.95 -5.20
N ARG A 257 -25.92 16.02 -4.47
CA ARG A 257 -27.34 15.64 -4.64
C ARG A 257 -28.31 16.53 -3.84
N HIS A 258 -27.84 17.05 -2.70
CA HIS A 258 -28.61 17.85 -1.76
C HIS A 258 -27.93 19.21 -1.54
N GLN A 259 -28.64 20.13 -0.91
CA GLN A 259 -28.08 21.42 -0.51
C GLN A 259 -27.00 21.21 0.55
N GLY A 260 -25.93 22.00 0.51
CA GLY A 260 -24.81 21.80 1.43
C GLY A 260 -23.51 22.46 0.95
N VAL A 261 -22.38 21.93 1.40
CA VAL A 261 -21.05 22.45 1.10
C VAL A 261 -20.33 21.57 0.07
N MET A 262 -19.87 22.18 -1.01
CA MET A 262 -19.12 21.51 -2.08
C MET A 262 -17.67 21.97 -2.07
N PHE A 263 -16.76 21.03 -1.83
CA PHE A 263 -15.32 21.21 -1.95
C PHE A 263 -14.88 20.86 -3.36
N VAL A 264 -14.24 21.80 -4.05
CA VAL A 264 -13.79 21.63 -5.43
C VAL A 264 -12.28 21.79 -5.48
N GLY A 265 -11.58 20.67 -5.69
CA GLY A 265 -10.13 20.63 -5.91
C GLY A 265 -9.76 20.61 -7.39
N PRO A 266 -8.45 20.49 -7.70
CA PRO A 266 -7.93 20.24 -9.05
C PRO A 266 -8.64 19.10 -9.78
N HIS A 267 -8.64 19.17 -11.11
CA HIS A 267 -9.08 18.07 -11.96
C HIS A 267 -7.84 17.35 -12.52
N ASP A 268 -7.44 16.28 -11.83
CA ASP A 268 -6.29 15.47 -12.21
C ASP A 268 -6.47 14.00 -11.77
N THR A 269 -5.42 13.20 -11.94
CA THR A 269 -5.41 11.77 -11.58
C THR A 269 -5.33 11.52 -10.07
N ILE A 270 -5.05 12.55 -9.27
CA ILE A 270 -4.88 12.46 -7.81
C ILE A 270 -6.21 12.76 -7.13
N ASP A 271 -6.74 13.95 -7.37
CA ASP A 271 -7.96 14.45 -6.73
C ASP A 271 -9.22 13.98 -7.46
N GLY A 272 -9.08 13.65 -8.75
CA GLY A 272 -10.18 13.23 -9.60
C GLY A 272 -11.06 14.40 -10.06
N ILE A 273 -12.27 14.07 -10.49
CA ILE A 273 -13.23 15.06 -11.01
C ILE A 273 -14.05 15.65 -9.89
N ALA A 274 -14.36 16.95 -10.01
CA ALA A 274 -15.29 17.63 -9.11
C ALA A 274 -16.65 16.93 -9.08
N ALA A 275 -17.29 16.91 -7.90
CA ALA A 275 -18.58 16.26 -7.72
C ALA A 275 -19.63 16.83 -8.70
N PRO A 276 -20.27 16.00 -9.54
CA PRO A 276 -21.36 16.46 -10.40
C PRO A 276 -22.47 17.08 -9.55
N VAL A 277 -23.00 18.23 -9.98
CA VAL A 277 -24.02 18.99 -9.25
C VAL A 277 -25.40 18.68 -9.79
N ASN A 278 -26.35 18.42 -8.89
CA ASN A 278 -27.76 18.30 -9.26
C ASN A 278 -28.24 19.61 -9.95
N PRO A 279 -28.85 19.56 -11.15
CA PRO A 279 -29.29 20.75 -11.88
C PRO A 279 -30.21 21.71 -11.11
N HIS A 280 -30.91 21.22 -10.07
CA HIS A 280 -31.77 22.04 -9.23
C HIS A 280 -31.01 22.93 -8.23
N LEU A 281 -29.73 22.67 -7.96
CA LEU A 281 -28.86 23.45 -7.07
C LEU A 281 -28.17 24.58 -7.85
N THR A 282 -28.95 25.60 -8.21
CA THR A 282 -28.48 26.68 -9.09
C THR A 282 -27.80 27.82 -8.34
N GLN A 283 -28.02 27.95 -7.03
CA GLN A 283 -27.41 29.01 -6.23
C GLN A 283 -26.06 28.53 -5.67
N ARG A 284 -24.98 29.18 -6.13
CA ARG A 284 -23.60 28.91 -5.74
C ARG A 284 -22.99 30.14 -5.08
N GLN A 285 -22.63 30.03 -3.81
CA GLN A 285 -21.92 31.07 -3.07
C GLN A 285 -20.52 30.56 -2.71
N LEU A 286 -19.49 31.35 -3.03
CA LEU A 286 -18.11 31.01 -2.65
C LEU A 286 -17.91 31.34 -1.15
N LEU A 287 -17.41 30.36 -0.40
CA LEU A 287 -17.18 30.44 1.04
C LEU A 287 -15.70 30.68 1.36
N ALA A 288 -14.82 29.91 0.73
CA ALA A 288 -13.39 30.01 0.91
C ALA A 288 -12.62 29.60 -0.36
N THR A 289 -11.41 30.14 -0.51
CA THR A 289 -10.42 29.68 -1.49
C THR A 289 -9.10 29.46 -0.78
N VAL A 290 -8.55 28.25 -0.88
CA VAL A 290 -7.26 27.88 -0.27
C VAL A 290 -6.45 27.10 -1.30
N GLY A 291 -5.43 27.75 -1.87
CA GLY A 291 -4.68 27.18 -2.98
C GLY A 291 -5.62 26.85 -4.16
N PRO A 292 -5.61 25.61 -4.68
CA PRO A 292 -6.51 25.19 -5.75
C PRO A 292 -7.93 24.85 -5.25
N TRP A 293 -8.14 24.75 -3.93
CA TRP A 293 -9.43 24.39 -3.36
C TRP A 293 -10.37 25.58 -3.33
N LYS A 294 -11.58 25.36 -3.83
CA LYS A 294 -12.69 26.32 -3.73
C LYS A 294 -13.85 25.65 -3.02
N VAL A 295 -14.35 26.30 -1.98
CA VAL A 295 -15.45 25.80 -1.16
C VAL A 295 -16.70 26.60 -1.48
N TYR A 296 -17.78 25.91 -1.83
CA TYR A 296 -19.02 26.54 -2.24
C TYR A 296 -20.18 26.08 -1.38
N ARG A 297 -21.04 27.02 -1.03
CA ARG A 297 -22.39 26.72 -0.56
C ARG A 297 -23.29 26.53 -1.79
N MET A 298 -23.95 25.38 -1.85
CA MET A 298 -24.84 24.99 -2.94
C MET A 298 -26.26 24.89 -2.42
N THR A 299 -27.17 25.70 -2.96
CA THR A 299 -28.58 25.78 -2.51
C THR A 299 -29.55 25.82 -3.69
N LYS A 300 -30.82 25.57 -3.39
CA LYS A 300 -31.92 25.80 -4.32
C LYS A 300 -32.46 27.22 -4.14
N PRO A 301 -32.96 27.87 -5.19
CA PRO A 301 -33.63 29.17 -5.07
C PRO A 301 -34.75 29.12 -4.03
N GLY A 302 -34.73 30.05 -3.07
CA GLY A 302 -35.77 30.19 -2.04
C GLY A 302 -35.74 29.14 -0.93
N ALA A 303 -34.71 28.29 -0.86
CA ALA A 303 -34.58 27.30 0.19
C ALA A 303 -34.08 27.89 1.51
N ASP A 304 -34.51 27.30 2.63
CA ASP A 304 -33.95 27.58 3.95
C ASP A 304 -32.47 27.19 4.00
N GLN A 305 -31.63 28.14 4.42
CA GLN A 305 -30.18 28.00 4.51
C GLN A 305 -29.70 27.70 5.93
N SER A 306 -30.60 27.64 6.92
CA SER A 306 -30.26 27.41 8.33
C SER A 306 -29.42 26.15 8.57
N CYS A 307 -29.68 25.09 7.80
CA CYS A 307 -28.97 23.82 7.86
C CYS A 307 -27.96 23.60 6.73
N VAL A 308 -27.62 24.65 5.99
CA VAL A 308 -26.62 24.60 4.92
C VAL A 308 -25.33 25.21 5.46
N GLY A 309 -24.23 24.45 5.40
CA GLY A 309 -22.95 24.86 5.96
C GLY A 309 -22.42 26.22 5.49
N ARG A 310 -21.52 26.77 6.30
CA ARG A 310 -21.11 28.18 6.36
C ARG A 310 -20.34 28.66 5.16
#